data_AF-A0A9X2GJE3-F1
#
_entry.id   AF-A0A9X2GJE3-F1
#
_cell.length_a   1.000
_cell.length_b   1.000
_cell.length_c   1.000
_cell.angle_alpha   90.00
_cell.angle_beta   90.00
_cell.angle_gamma   90.00
#
_symmetry.space_group_name_H-M   'P 1'
#
loop_
_entity.id
_entity.type
_entity.pdbx_description
1 polymer ?
#
loop_
_entity_poly.entity_id
_entity_poly.type
_entity_poly.pdbx_seq_one_letter_code
_entity_poly.pdbx_strand_id
1 'polypeptide(L)'
;MQAEDRGFSAAFLVGSPDDPDLRRERARAKAGLAQRVQRAKNTGQLRKDFDPSDVTLLLLVNSGVVRQSPETSLTVSRRLLAYFLQPCRTRDGAPPLPRPAPPLRFDDLYGPPHRTS
;
A
#
# COMPACT_ATOMS: atom_id res chain seq x y z
N MET A 1 -4.12 -20.02 -11.46
CA MET A 1 -3.86 -18.57 -11.38
C MET A 1 -4.59 -17.95 -10.18
N GLN A 2 -4.37 -18.48 -8.96
CA GLN A 2 -5.00 -18.01 -7.70
C GLN A 2 -4.02 -17.98 -6.51
N ALA A 3 -2.79 -18.48 -6.70
CA ALA A 3 -1.73 -18.49 -5.69
C ALA A 3 -0.82 -17.25 -5.76
N GLU A 4 -0.76 -16.59 -6.92
CA GLU A 4 0.17 -15.47 -7.17
C GLU A 4 -0.26 -14.17 -6.46
N ASP A 5 -1.56 -13.92 -6.31
CA ASP A 5 -2.07 -12.69 -5.68
C ASP A 5 -1.91 -12.71 -4.14
N ARG A 6 -2.11 -13.89 -3.51
CA ARG A 6 -1.83 -14.08 -2.07
C ARG A 6 -0.33 -13.99 -1.77
N GLY A 7 0.50 -14.50 -2.67
CA GLY A 7 1.96 -14.43 -2.56
C GLY A 7 2.48 -12.99 -2.65
N PHE A 8 1.88 -12.14 -3.49
CA PHE A 8 2.35 -10.77 -3.70
C PHE A 8 2.11 -9.88 -2.46
N SER A 9 0.92 -9.93 -1.84
CA SER A 9 0.68 -9.17 -0.60
C SER A 9 1.44 -9.72 0.60
N ALA A 10 1.51 -11.05 0.77
CA ALA A 10 2.22 -11.65 1.89
C ALA A 10 3.75 -11.51 1.78
N ALA A 11 4.36 -11.72 0.61
CA ALA A 11 5.81 -11.57 0.44
C ALA A 11 6.26 -10.09 0.49
N PHE A 12 5.41 -9.16 0.04
CA PHE A 12 5.71 -7.73 0.16
C PHE A 12 5.70 -7.25 1.61
N LEU A 13 4.81 -7.81 2.44
CA LEU A 13 4.60 -7.41 3.84
C LEU A 13 5.42 -8.23 4.86
N VAL A 14 5.70 -9.51 4.58
CA VAL A 14 6.28 -10.52 5.49
C VAL A 14 7.63 -11.05 4.98
N GLY A 15 8.26 -10.34 4.03
CA GLY A 15 9.61 -10.68 3.56
C GLY A 15 10.68 -10.42 4.63
N SER A 16 11.49 -11.44 4.96
CA SER A 16 12.62 -11.33 5.89
C SER A 16 13.53 -10.14 5.51
N PRO A 17 13.86 -9.24 6.45
CA PRO A 17 14.78 -8.12 6.19
C PRO A 17 16.16 -8.56 5.67
N ASP A 18 16.55 -9.82 5.90
CA ASP A 18 17.91 -10.30 5.69
C ASP A 18 18.19 -10.82 4.28
N ASP A 19 17.17 -11.08 3.46
CA ASP A 19 17.37 -11.50 2.07
C ASP A 19 17.78 -10.29 1.18
N PRO A 20 19.03 -10.24 0.68
CA PRO A 20 19.52 -9.12 -0.11
C PRO A 20 18.83 -8.96 -1.47
N ASP A 21 18.38 -10.05 -2.08
CA ASP A 21 17.70 -10.01 -3.37
C ASP A 21 16.27 -9.50 -3.22
N LEU A 22 15.59 -9.93 -2.15
CA LEU A 22 14.28 -9.38 -1.80
C LEU A 22 14.33 -7.89 -1.45
N ARG A 23 15.39 -7.43 -0.75
CA ARG A 23 15.59 -6.00 -0.49
C ARG A 23 15.77 -5.21 -1.78
N ARG A 24 16.56 -5.72 -2.73
CA ARG A 24 16.77 -5.09 -4.04
C ARG A 24 15.48 -5.01 -4.83
N GLU A 25 14.71 -6.09 -4.87
CA GLU A 25 13.43 -6.11 -5.56
C GLU A 25 12.43 -5.14 -4.94
N ARG A 26 12.34 -5.10 -3.60
CA ARG A 26 11.50 -4.13 -2.88
C ARG A 26 11.92 -2.68 -3.18
N ALA A 27 13.22 -2.40 -3.26
CA ALA A 27 13.72 -1.07 -3.62
C ALA A 27 13.33 -0.69 -5.06
N ARG A 28 13.49 -1.61 -6.03
CA ARG A 28 13.06 -1.41 -7.43
C ARG A 28 11.56 -1.16 -7.53
N ALA A 29 10.75 -1.96 -6.85
CA ALA A 29 9.30 -1.80 -6.82
C ALA A 29 8.88 -0.45 -6.24
N LYS A 30 9.50 -0.02 -5.13
CA LYS A 30 9.25 1.30 -4.52
C LYS A 30 9.63 2.44 -5.46
N ALA A 31 10.77 2.36 -6.14
CA ALA A 31 11.20 3.37 -7.11
C ALA A 31 10.23 3.46 -8.29
N GLY A 32 9.83 2.32 -8.86
CA GLY A 32 8.85 2.28 -9.95
C GLY A 32 7.48 2.82 -9.54
N LEU A 33 7.04 2.54 -8.30
CA LEU A 33 5.82 3.10 -7.75
C LEU A 33 5.91 4.63 -7.60
N ALA A 34 7.01 5.14 -7.04
CA ALA A 34 7.22 6.58 -6.89
C ALA A 34 7.17 7.31 -8.24
N GLN A 35 7.76 6.72 -9.29
CA GLN A 35 7.68 7.26 -10.65
C GLN A 35 6.23 7.29 -11.18
N ARG A 36 5.44 6.23 -10.95
CA ARG A 36 4.03 6.19 -11.36
C ARG A 36 3.19 7.23 -10.63
N VAL A 37 3.39 7.37 -9.32
CA VAL A 37 2.75 8.40 -8.49
C VAL A 37 3.09 9.79 -9.02
N GLN A 38 4.38 10.06 -9.27
CA GLN A 38 4.80 11.36 -9.79
C GLN A 38 4.17 11.65 -11.16
N ARG A 39 4.12 10.67 -12.06
CA ARG A 39 3.45 10.84 -13.35
C ARG A 39 1.97 11.15 -13.20
N ALA A 40 1.25 10.46 -12.32
CA ALA A 40 -0.17 10.71 -12.06
C ALA A 40 -0.43 12.09 -11.44
N LYS A 41 0.47 12.58 -10.58
CA LYS A 41 0.46 13.96 -10.08
C LYS A 41 0.66 14.96 -11.22
N ASN A 42 1.62 14.70 -12.11
CA ASN A 42 1.93 15.58 -13.24
C ASN A 42 0.77 15.69 -14.24
N THR A 43 -0.07 14.65 -14.38
CA THR A 43 -1.29 14.74 -15.21
C THR A 43 -2.45 15.44 -14.51
N GLY A 44 -2.28 15.90 -13.26
CA GLY A 44 -3.35 16.51 -12.47
C GLY A 44 -4.44 15.52 -12.03
N GLN A 45 -4.24 14.21 -12.17
CA GLN A 45 -5.25 13.21 -11.80
C GLN A 45 -5.13 12.75 -10.34
N LEU A 46 -3.96 12.96 -9.72
CA LEU A 46 -3.66 12.57 -8.35
C LEU A 46 -3.31 13.81 -7.52
N ARG A 47 -3.88 13.91 -6.32
CA ARG A 47 -3.63 15.01 -5.38
C ARG A 47 -2.13 15.16 -5.08
N LYS A 48 -1.66 16.41 -4.97
CA LYS A 48 -0.22 16.75 -4.87
C LYS A 48 0.45 16.20 -3.62
N ASP A 49 -0.31 16.06 -2.54
CA ASP A 49 0.08 15.57 -1.23
C ASP A 49 -0.09 14.04 -1.05
N PHE A 50 -0.48 13.30 -2.11
CA PHE A 50 -0.46 11.83 -2.09
C PHE A 50 0.97 11.30 -2.01
N ASP A 51 1.28 10.41 -1.09
CA ASP A 51 2.62 9.85 -0.91
C ASP A 51 2.70 8.40 -1.39
N PRO A 52 3.82 7.93 -1.98
CA PRO A 52 3.97 6.50 -2.32
C PRO A 52 3.77 5.55 -1.13
N SER A 53 4.00 5.99 0.11
CA SER A 53 3.69 5.22 1.33
C SER A 53 2.19 4.98 1.52
N ASP A 54 1.31 5.82 0.99
CA ASP A 54 -0.15 5.61 1.03
C ASP A 54 -0.56 4.32 0.32
N VAL A 55 0.14 3.96 -0.76
CA VAL A 55 -0.09 2.68 -1.46
C VAL A 55 0.37 1.50 -0.59
N THR A 56 1.41 1.68 0.22
CA THR A 56 1.83 0.65 1.19
C THR A 56 0.73 0.43 2.22
N LEU A 57 0.09 1.50 2.71
CA LEU A 57 -1.07 1.41 3.61
C LEU A 57 -2.24 0.68 2.95
N LEU A 58 -2.54 0.98 1.68
CA LEU A 58 -3.60 0.28 0.94
C LEU A 58 -3.31 -1.22 0.81
N LEU A 59 -2.09 -1.59 0.45
CA LEU A 59 -1.69 -3.00 0.33
C LEU A 59 -1.81 -3.72 1.68
N LEU A 60 -1.46 -3.04 2.76
CA LEU A 60 -1.57 -3.54 4.13
C LEU A 60 -3.03 -3.83 4.50
N VAL A 61 -3.94 -2.88 4.27
CA VAL A 61 -5.37 -3.09 4.53
C VAL A 61 -5.94 -4.19 3.62
N ASN A 62 -5.57 -4.20 2.33
CA ASN A 62 -6.04 -5.22 1.39
C ASN A 62 -5.56 -6.63 1.77
N SER A 63 -4.38 -6.76 2.39
CA SER A 63 -3.87 -8.05 2.86
C SER A 63 -4.76 -8.69 3.94
N GLY A 64 -5.48 -7.88 4.73
CA GLY A 64 -6.47 -8.37 5.69
C GLY A 64 -7.71 -8.96 5.00
N VAL A 65 -8.09 -8.43 3.83
CA VAL A 65 -9.28 -8.84 3.06
C VAL A 65 -9.07 -10.17 2.35
N VAL A 66 -7.87 -10.44 1.84
CA VAL A 66 -7.55 -11.66 1.07
C VAL A 66 -7.49 -12.94 1.91
N ARG A 67 -7.78 -12.84 3.22
CA ARG A 67 -7.93 -13.97 4.14
C ARG A 67 -9.29 -14.69 4.04
N GLN A 68 -10.22 -14.15 3.26
CA GLN A 68 -11.57 -14.69 3.07
C GLN A 68 -11.64 -15.68 1.88
N SER A 69 -12.84 -16.18 1.56
CA SER A 69 -13.08 -16.96 0.34
C SER A 69 -12.73 -16.14 -0.91
N PRO A 70 -12.27 -16.77 -2.01
CA PRO A 70 -11.81 -16.04 -3.20
C PRO A 70 -12.83 -15.04 -3.78
N GLU A 71 -14.09 -15.42 -3.83
CA GLU A 71 -15.18 -14.58 -4.37
C GLU A 71 -15.48 -13.37 -3.48
N THR A 72 -15.52 -13.59 -2.16
CA THR A 72 -15.70 -12.51 -1.18
C THR A 72 -14.50 -11.58 -1.18
N SER A 73 -13.27 -12.10 -1.19
CA SER A 73 -12.05 -11.29 -1.22
C SER A 73 -12.01 -10.38 -2.43
N LEU A 74 -12.31 -10.88 -3.64
CA LEU A 74 -12.30 -10.05 -4.85
C LEU A 74 -13.31 -8.89 -4.77
N THR A 75 -14.53 -9.18 -4.32
CA THR A 75 -15.59 -8.18 -4.22
C THR A 75 -15.25 -7.10 -3.20
N VAL A 76 -14.76 -7.51 -2.03
CA VAL A 76 -14.39 -6.58 -0.95
C VAL A 76 -13.15 -5.77 -1.33
N SER A 77 -12.13 -6.39 -1.94
CA SER A 77 -10.93 -5.70 -2.43
C SER A 77 -11.28 -4.62 -3.45
N ARG A 78 -12.13 -4.91 -4.44
CA ARG A 78 -12.59 -3.90 -5.42
C ARG A 78 -13.25 -2.71 -4.75
N ARG A 79 -14.14 -2.97 -3.79
CA ARG A 79 -14.85 -1.91 -3.06
C ARG A 79 -13.91 -1.10 -2.18
N LEU A 80 -12.96 -1.75 -1.51
CA LEU A 80 -11.92 -1.08 -0.71
C LEU A 80 -11.06 -0.16 -1.58
N LEU A 81 -10.55 -0.66 -2.70
CA LEU A 81 -9.75 0.13 -3.63
C LEU A 81 -10.53 1.34 -4.16
N ALA A 82 -11.82 1.18 -4.47
CA ALA A 82 -12.66 2.28 -4.90
C ALA A 82 -12.78 3.37 -3.82
N TYR A 83 -13.07 2.99 -2.56
CA TYR A 83 -13.14 3.92 -1.43
C TYR A 83 -11.81 4.60 -1.14
N PHE A 84 -10.70 3.89 -1.31
CA PHE A 84 -9.37 4.45 -1.08
C PHE A 84 -8.95 5.43 -2.17
N LEU A 85 -9.14 5.07 -3.45
CA LEU A 85 -8.65 5.86 -4.58
C LEU A 85 -9.53 7.07 -4.90
N GLN A 86 -10.82 7.03 -4.56
CA GLN A 86 -11.74 8.14 -4.83
C GLN A 86 -11.29 9.46 -4.16
N PRO A 87 -10.90 9.50 -2.87
CA PRO A 87 -10.33 10.69 -2.21
C PRO A 87 -8.91 11.08 -2.68
N CYS A 88 -8.19 10.19 -3.35
CA CYS A 88 -6.83 10.47 -3.85
C CYS A 88 -6.83 11.32 -5.12
N ARG A 89 -7.96 11.40 -5.83
CA ARG A 89 -8.06 12.21 -7.04
C ARG A 89 -7.90 13.69 -6.72
N THR A 90 -7.30 14.43 -7.65
CA THR A 90 -7.23 15.90 -7.53
C THR A 90 -8.64 16.47 -7.45
N ARG A 91 -8.88 17.30 -6.44
CA ARG A 91 -10.13 18.02 -6.23
C ARG A 91 -9.83 19.40 -5.70
N ASP A 92 -10.45 20.41 -6.30
CA ASP A 92 -10.32 21.79 -5.84
C ASP A 92 -10.88 21.95 -4.42
N GLY A 93 -10.14 22.67 -3.58
CA GLY A 93 -10.54 22.94 -2.20
C GLY A 93 -10.46 21.74 -1.24
N ALA A 94 -9.88 20.61 -1.65
CA ALA A 94 -9.62 19.51 -0.71
C ALA A 94 -8.59 19.95 0.35
N PRO A 95 -8.85 19.72 1.66
CA PRO A 95 -7.88 20.04 2.70
C PRO A 95 -6.62 19.17 2.54
N PRO A 96 -5.44 19.71 2.90
CA PRO A 96 -4.20 18.95 2.83
C PRO A 96 -4.23 17.76 3.79
N LEU A 97 -3.61 16.66 3.38
CA LEU A 97 -3.35 15.54 4.29
C LEU A 97 -2.31 15.93 5.34
N PRO A 98 -2.36 15.31 6.53
CA PRO A 98 -1.23 15.32 7.44
C PRO A 98 0.04 14.82 6.76
N ARG A 99 1.20 15.16 7.33
CA ARG A 99 2.48 14.68 6.81
C ARG A 99 2.50 13.14 6.82
N PRO A 100 3.08 12.50 5.79
CA PRO A 100 3.21 11.04 5.77
C PRO A 100 3.93 10.54 7.02
N ALA A 101 3.39 9.51 7.65
CA ALA A 101 4.03 8.82 8.76
C ALA A 101 5.19 7.94 8.25
N PRO A 102 6.14 7.54 9.10
CA PRO A 102 7.10 6.49 8.77
C PRO A 102 6.40 5.23 8.24
N PRO A 103 7.07 4.42 7.39
CA PRO A 103 6.43 3.26 6.77
C PRO A 103 5.92 2.28 7.84
N LEU A 104 4.60 2.06 7.89
CA LEU A 104 4.00 1.03 8.74
C LEU A 104 4.29 -0.36 8.14
N ARG A 105 4.75 -1.29 8.98
CA ARG A 105 4.93 -2.70 8.59
C ARG A 105 3.75 -3.51 9.07
N PHE A 106 3.47 -4.61 8.38
CA PHE A 106 2.40 -5.53 8.82
C PHE A 106 2.67 -6.10 10.21
N ASP A 107 3.93 -6.40 10.50
CA ASP A 107 4.36 -6.86 11.82
C ASP A 107 4.13 -5.81 12.92
N ASP A 108 4.12 -4.52 12.61
CA ASP A 108 3.83 -3.46 13.59
C ASP A 108 2.33 -3.40 13.95
N LEU A 109 1.45 -3.88 13.06
CA LEU A 109 0.00 -3.88 13.30
C LEU A 109 -0.48 -5.11 14.09
N TYR A 110 0.24 -6.23 13.99
CA TYR A 110 -0.19 -7.50 14.57
C TYR A 110 0.84 -8.11 15.54
N GLY A 111 2.00 -7.48 15.72
CA GLY A 111 2.99 -7.81 16.74
C GLY A 111 2.64 -7.19 18.11
N PRO A 112 3.30 -7.64 19.20
CA PRO A 112 3.15 -7.01 20.50
C PRO A 112 3.60 -5.54 20.42
N PRO A 113 2.91 -4.61 21.10
CA PRO A 113 3.24 -3.19 21.03
C PRO A 113 4.70 -2.95 21.41
N HIS A 114 5.42 -2.19 20.58
CA HIS A 114 6.78 -1.76 20.88
C HIS A 114 6.78 -0.99 22.19
N ARG A 115 7.38 -1.54 23.25
CA ARG A 115 7.64 -0.80 24.49
C ARG A 115 8.67 0.28 24.17
N THR A 116 8.24 1.53 24.10
CA THR A 116 9.14 2.67 24.07
C THR A 116 9.88 2.73 25.42
N SER A 117 11.19 2.49 25.40
CA SER A 117 12.11 2.89 26.49
C SER A 117 12.43 4.37 26.42
#